data_AF-A0A087TVY0-F1
#
_entry.id   AF-A0A087TVY0-F1
#
_cell.length_a   1.000
_cell.length_b   1.000
_cell.length_c   1.000
_cell.angle_alpha   90.00
_cell.angle_beta   90.00
_cell.angle_gamma   90.00
#
_symmetry.space_group_name_H-M   'P 1'
#
loop_
_entity.id
_entity.type
_entity.pdbx_description
1 polymer ?
#
loop_
_entity_poly.entity_id
_entity_poly.type
_entity_poly.pdbx_seq_one_letter_code
_entity_poly.pdbx_strand_id
1 'polypeptide(L)'
;MTNMTALWRRVVILLVVVIAILQVIHMTLLSRLEARKNSNLRNGEKSDWQSQQEYQEAQLKKDMTRMLETIKQSSVLDSSGEYRIINFVMRAENLGVKNNIRQDLSLVTQSTIKHLVHLESILSRWHGPVSVAIFSLTQDIPLAIDAILNLRRCIPAARSNTSFHLVYPLNSPYNKAPSPQPLVLDPCETVKDRISSFKISDNYAHGVPYPNNLLRNVGRRNALTDFIFVIDIDMVPSDNLYSDFIDFAITNKLFVESRKDDKTVYVVPAFEVKESVDVPLDKTGLLQLLELMEARPFYFEMCWKCQKHTDYETWQKEPPSPKLSVLFEVLWRDPWEPFYIGRNVAPF
;
A
#
# COMPACT_ATOMS: atom_id res chain seq x y z
N MET A 1 -32.14 -66.28 -34.00
CA MET A 1 -32.45 -64.85 -33.77
C MET A 1 -32.91 -64.52 -32.32
N THR A 2 -33.00 -65.49 -31.40
CA THR A 2 -33.52 -65.28 -30.03
C THR A 2 -32.46 -64.98 -28.95
N ASN A 3 -31.19 -65.36 -29.15
CA ASN A 3 -30.12 -65.08 -28.17
C ASN A 3 -29.56 -63.65 -28.24
N MET A 4 -29.66 -62.99 -29.40
CA MET A 4 -29.16 -61.63 -29.60
C MET A 4 -30.02 -60.57 -28.91
N THR A 5 -31.33 -60.80 -28.83
CA THR A 5 -32.29 -59.89 -28.16
C THR A 5 -32.18 -59.96 -26.64
N ALA A 6 -31.92 -61.16 -26.08
CA ALA A 6 -31.70 -61.34 -24.65
C ALA A 6 -30.39 -60.68 -24.17
N LEU A 7 -29.32 -60.76 -24.96
CA LEU A 7 -28.05 -60.10 -24.67
C LEU A 7 -28.19 -58.57 -24.73
N TRP A 8 -28.86 -58.05 -25.77
CA TRP A 8 -29.15 -56.62 -25.89
C TRP A 8 -29.98 -56.09 -24.73
N ARG A 9 -30.98 -56.85 -24.27
CA ARG A 9 -31.80 -56.47 -23.12
C ARG A 9 -30.98 -56.39 -21.83
N ARG A 10 -30.03 -57.31 -21.62
CA ARG A 10 -29.10 -57.26 -20.48
C ARG A 10 -28.13 -56.09 -20.56
N VAL A 11 -27.63 -55.77 -21.75
CA VAL A 11 -26.74 -54.61 -21.98
C VAL A 11 -27.49 -53.29 -21.72
N VAL A 12 -28.73 -53.17 -22.20
CA VAL A 12 -29.56 -51.97 -21.96
C VAL A 12 -29.88 -51.82 -20.47
N ILE A 13 -30.24 -52.90 -19.78
CA ILE A 13 -30.47 -52.86 -18.32
C ILE A 13 -29.20 -52.44 -17.58
N LEU A 14 -28.05 -53.00 -17.97
CA LEU A 14 -26.77 -52.66 -17.35
C LEU A 14 -26.39 -51.18 -17.59
N LEU A 15 -26.62 -50.66 -18.80
CA LEU A 15 -26.43 -49.23 -19.12
C LEU A 15 -27.35 -48.33 -18.30
N VAL A 16 -28.63 -48.69 -18.15
CA VAL A 16 -29.59 -47.92 -17.34
C VAL A 16 -29.16 -47.90 -15.87
N VAL A 17 -28.70 -49.04 -15.33
CA VAL A 17 -28.19 -49.14 -13.96
C VAL A 17 -26.92 -48.29 -13.79
N VAL A 18 -25.99 -48.33 -14.75
CA VAL A 18 -24.76 -47.52 -14.72
C VAL A 18 -25.09 -46.03 -14.78
N ILE A 19 -26.02 -45.61 -15.63
CA ILE A 19 -26.46 -44.21 -15.72
C ILE A 19 -27.12 -43.76 -14.42
N ALA A 20 -27.98 -44.59 -13.81
CA ALA A 20 -28.60 -44.28 -12.53
C ALA A 20 -27.57 -44.13 -11.41
N ILE A 21 -26.56 -45.02 -11.35
CA ILE A 21 -25.46 -44.92 -10.38
C ILE A 21 -24.65 -43.63 -10.61
N LEU A 22 -24.31 -43.31 -11.86
CA LEU A 22 -23.59 -42.09 -12.21
C LEU A 22 -24.39 -40.83 -11.84
N GLN A 23 -25.71 -40.83 -12.04
CA GLN A 23 -26.57 -39.72 -11.64
C GLN A 23 -26.63 -39.54 -10.12
N VAL A 24 -26.69 -40.63 -9.35
CA VAL A 24 -26.64 -40.57 -7.88
C VAL A 24 -25.29 -40.06 -7.39
N ILE A 25 -24.19 -40.52 -8.00
CA ILE A 25 -22.83 -40.01 -7.69
C ILE A 25 -22.74 -38.52 -8.02
N HIS A 26 -23.22 -38.10 -9.19
CA HIS A 26 -23.20 -36.69 -9.60
C HIS A 26 -24.01 -35.80 -8.65
N MET A 27 -25.24 -36.22 -8.28
CA MET A 27 -26.08 -35.49 -7.33
C MET A 27 -25.49 -35.43 -5.92
N THR A 28 -24.89 -36.52 -5.44
CA THR A 28 -24.22 -36.52 -4.13
C THR A 28 -22.95 -35.67 -4.12
N LEU A 29 -22.22 -35.60 -5.23
CA LEU A 29 -21.01 -34.78 -5.37
C LEU A 29 -21.36 -33.29 -5.47
N LEU A 30 -22.42 -32.94 -6.21
CA LEU A 30 -23.00 -31.59 -6.24
C LEU A 30 -23.51 -31.16 -4.86
N SER A 31 -24.27 -32.01 -4.18
CA SER A 31 -24.76 -31.72 -2.82
C SER A 31 -23.62 -31.52 -1.83
N ARG A 32 -22.54 -32.31 -1.92
CA ARG A 32 -21.34 -32.13 -1.09
C ARG A 32 -20.56 -30.86 -1.46
N LEU A 33 -20.51 -30.49 -2.73
CA LEU A 33 -19.89 -29.24 -3.19
C LEU A 33 -20.68 -28.02 -2.72
N GLU A 34 -22.01 -28.05 -2.79
CA GLU A 34 -22.88 -27.01 -2.25
C GLU A 34 -22.81 -26.93 -0.73
N ALA A 35 -22.77 -28.06 -0.02
CA ALA A 35 -22.57 -28.10 1.42
C ALA A 35 -21.21 -27.53 1.83
N ARG A 36 -20.14 -27.82 1.05
CA ARG A 36 -18.81 -27.21 1.24
C ARG A 36 -18.78 -25.73 0.89
N LYS A 37 -19.48 -25.31 -0.17
CA LYS A 37 -19.59 -23.90 -0.56
C LYS A 37 -20.36 -23.12 0.52
N ASN A 38 -21.46 -23.65 1.04
CA ASN A 38 -22.22 -23.04 2.13
C ASN A 38 -21.49 -23.08 3.46
N SER A 39 -20.68 -24.12 3.74
CA SER A 39 -19.81 -24.13 4.92
C SER A 39 -18.66 -23.14 4.77
N ASN A 40 -18.11 -22.96 3.57
CA ASN A 40 -17.05 -21.99 3.29
C ASN A 40 -17.58 -20.56 3.24
N LEU A 41 -18.83 -20.34 2.83
CA LEU A 41 -19.52 -19.05 2.92
C LEU A 41 -19.87 -18.74 4.38
N ARG A 42 -20.37 -19.70 5.17
CA ARG A 42 -20.61 -19.51 6.61
C ARG A 42 -19.32 -19.40 7.43
N ASN A 43 -18.24 -20.07 7.02
CA ASN A 43 -16.92 -19.93 7.64
C ASN A 43 -16.19 -18.68 7.12
N GLY A 44 -16.45 -18.26 5.89
CA GLY A 44 -16.00 -16.99 5.31
C GLY A 44 -16.66 -15.84 6.05
N GLU A 45 -17.99 -15.86 6.19
CA GLU A 45 -18.73 -14.93 7.05
C GLU A 45 -18.28 -15.06 8.50
N LYS A 46 -18.18 -16.25 9.12
CA LYS A 46 -17.71 -16.36 10.52
C LYS A 46 -16.26 -15.90 10.70
N SER A 47 -15.39 -16.10 9.71
CA SER A 47 -14.01 -15.59 9.69
C SER A 47 -13.98 -14.08 9.50
N ASP A 48 -14.88 -13.53 8.69
CA ASP A 48 -15.03 -12.10 8.44
C ASP A 48 -15.60 -11.40 9.68
N TRP A 49 -16.66 -11.97 10.29
CA TRP A 49 -17.26 -11.57 11.58
C TRP A 49 -16.31 -11.78 12.78
N GLN A 50 -15.40 -12.76 12.75
CA GLN A 50 -14.34 -12.91 13.77
C GLN A 50 -13.12 -12.02 13.51
N SER A 51 -12.91 -11.56 12.28
CA SER A 51 -11.87 -10.58 11.94
C SER A 51 -12.32 -9.12 12.11
N GLN A 52 -13.64 -8.88 12.10
CA GLN A 52 -14.31 -7.66 12.55
C GLN A 52 -14.53 -7.66 14.07
N GLN A 53 -13.56 -8.15 14.84
CA GLN A 53 -13.47 -7.76 16.23
C GLN A 53 -13.05 -6.28 16.23
N GLU A 54 -14.06 -5.41 16.34
CA GLU A 54 -13.99 -3.97 16.50
C GLU A 54 -12.67 -3.55 17.17
N TYR A 55 -11.94 -2.62 16.58
CA TYR A 55 -10.75 -2.03 17.21
C TYR A 55 -11.23 -1.26 18.45
N GLN A 56 -11.38 -1.99 19.56
CA GLN A 56 -12.08 -1.53 20.75
C GLN A 56 -11.41 -0.27 21.31
N GLU A 57 -12.22 0.60 21.91
CA GLU A 57 -11.77 1.83 22.58
C GLU A 57 -10.59 1.58 23.56
N ALA A 58 -10.56 0.41 24.19
CA ALA A 58 -9.45 -0.03 25.04
C ALA A 58 -8.11 -0.18 24.28
N GLN A 59 -8.14 -0.76 23.08
CA GLN A 59 -6.96 -0.93 22.24
C GLN A 59 -6.48 0.41 21.67
N LEU A 60 -7.41 1.28 21.27
CA LEU A 60 -7.13 2.68 20.91
C LEU A 60 -6.41 3.43 22.02
N LYS A 61 -6.92 3.34 23.26
CA LYS A 61 -6.33 4.00 24.43
C LYS A 61 -4.94 3.46 24.75
N LYS A 62 -4.73 2.16 24.57
CA LYS A 62 -3.41 1.51 24.72
C LYS A 62 -2.43 2.01 23.66
N ASP A 63 -2.85 2.07 22.40
CA ASP A 63 -2.03 2.55 21.29
C ASP A 63 -1.70 4.04 21.47
N MET A 64 -2.68 4.86 21.87
CA MET A 64 -2.45 6.28 22.23
C MET A 64 -1.40 6.42 23.34
N THR A 65 -1.54 5.66 24.43
CA THR A 65 -0.58 5.68 25.55
C THR A 65 0.82 5.29 25.09
N ARG A 66 0.92 4.24 24.26
CA ARG A 66 2.18 3.78 23.69
C ARG A 66 2.83 4.83 22.77
N MET A 67 2.04 5.50 21.93
CA MET A 67 2.52 6.58 21.06
C MET A 67 3.10 7.73 21.89
N LEU A 68 2.37 8.16 22.92
CA LEU A 68 2.81 9.23 23.83
C LEU A 68 4.09 8.86 24.59
N GLU A 69 4.18 7.63 25.08
CA GLU A 69 5.37 7.11 25.75
C GLU A 69 6.58 7.09 24.79
N THR A 70 6.37 6.61 23.56
CA THR A 70 7.41 6.57 22.52
C THR A 70 7.92 7.97 22.16
N ILE A 71 7.02 8.93 22.03
CA ILE A 71 7.38 10.33 21.76
C ILE A 71 8.18 10.93 22.93
N LYS A 72 7.76 10.65 24.17
CA LYS A 72 8.45 11.15 25.38
C LYS A 72 9.85 10.56 25.55
N GLN A 73 10.02 9.28 25.21
CA GLN A 73 11.29 8.56 25.38
C GLN A 73 12.27 8.78 24.22
N SER A 74 11.79 9.11 23.02
CA SER A 74 12.66 9.29 21.86
C SER A 74 13.46 10.60 21.92
N SER A 75 14.75 10.49 21.62
CA SER A 75 15.73 11.58 21.59
C SER A 75 16.52 11.65 20.29
N VAL A 76 16.11 10.90 19.25
CA VAL A 76 16.84 10.84 17.98
C VAL A 76 16.70 12.16 17.23
N LEU A 77 17.83 12.75 16.84
CA LEU A 77 17.88 13.93 15.97
C LEU A 77 18.32 13.53 14.57
N ASP A 78 17.98 14.36 13.59
CA ASP A 78 18.56 14.28 12.26
C ASP A 78 20.04 14.75 12.26
N SER A 79 20.72 14.60 11.13
CA SER A 79 22.15 14.94 11.02
C SER A 79 22.45 16.43 11.17
N SER A 80 21.50 17.32 10.86
CA SER A 80 21.65 18.76 11.09
C SER A 80 21.43 19.15 12.55
N GLY A 81 20.73 18.32 13.33
CA GLY A 81 20.26 18.64 14.67
C GLY A 81 19.07 19.59 14.69
N GLU A 82 18.43 19.89 13.56
CA GLU A 82 17.29 20.80 13.47
C GLU A 82 15.94 20.10 13.70
N TYR A 83 15.87 18.78 13.45
CA TYR A 83 14.66 17.99 13.52
C TYR A 83 14.80 16.82 14.49
N ARG A 84 13.73 16.55 15.24
CA ARG A 84 13.58 15.31 16.00
C ARG A 84 12.88 14.25 15.16
N ILE A 85 13.34 13.00 15.30
CA ILE A 85 12.81 11.82 14.62
C ILE A 85 12.26 10.86 15.67
N ILE A 86 11.02 10.42 15.47
CA ILE A 86 10.37 9.36 16.25
C ILE A 86 10.12 8.19 15.30
N ASN A 87 11.04 7.23 15.33
CA ASN A 87 10.88 5.98 14.59
C ASN A 87 9.78 5.13 15.25
N PHE A 88 8.97 4.48 14.43
CA PHE A 88 7.86 3.63 14.85
C PHE A 88 6.99 4.25 15.96
N VAL A 89 6.56 5.51 15.81
CA VAL A 89 5.56 6.10 16.73
C VAL A 89 4.35 5.19 16.84
N MET A 90 3.96 4.60 15.70
CA MET A 90 3.09 3.43 15.69
C MET A 90 3.60 2.40 14.69
N ARG A 91 3.63 1.13 15.10
CA ARG A 91 4.15 0.02 14.30
C ARG A 91 3.01 -0.78 13.64
N ALA A 92 3.23 -1.22 12.40
CA ALA A 92 2.37 -2.19 11.72
C ALA A 92 2.32 -3.53 12.49
N GLU A 93 1.12 -4.10 12.67
CA GLU A 93 0.97 -5.37 13.41
C GLU A 93 1.73 -6.52 12.73
N ASN A 94 1.67 -6.60 11.40
CA ASN A 94 2.31 -7.66 10.62
C ASN A 94 3.85 -7.55 10.58
N LEU A 95 4.42 -6.40 10.97
CA LEU A 95 5.87 -6.22 11.06
C LEU A 95 6.46 -6.99 12.25
N GLY A 96 5.66 -7.26 13.28
CA GLY A 96 6.11 -7.91 14.51
C GLY A 96 7.11 -7.06 15.29
N VAL A 97 7.69 -7.64 16.35
CA VAL A 97 8.52 -6.90 17.32
C VAL A 97 9.99 -6.78 16.89
N LYS A 98 10.47 -7.69 16.03
CA LYS A 98 11.87 -7.74 15.61
C LYS A 98 12.12 -6.86 14.37
N ASN A 99 13.27 -6.19 14.35
CA ASN A 99 13.69 -5.36 13.21
C ASN A 99 14.50 -6.17 12.18
N ASN A 100 13.93 -7.26 11.68
CA ASN A 100 14.59 -8.09 10.66
C ASN A 100 14.19 -7.58 9.27
N ILE A 101 15.17 -7.41 8.39
CA ILE A 101 14.93 -7.14 6.98
C ILE A 101 14.30 -8.38 6.34
N ARG A 102 13.21 -8.18 5.59
CA ARG A 102 12.47 -9.24 4.90
C ARG A 102 12.75 -9.19 3.39
N GLN A 103 12.77 -10.37 2.76
CA GLN A 103 12.75 -10.51 1.31
C GLN A 103 11.37 -10.13 0.78
N ASP A 104 11.15 -8.84 0.64
CA ASP A 104 9.84 -8.24 0.40
C ASP A 104 10.02 -6.83 -0.20
N LEU A 105 8.91 -6.15 -0.49
CA LEU A 105 8.83 -4.81 -1.06
C LEU A 105 7.97 -3.90 -0.17
N SER A 106 8.53 -2.81 0.34
CA SER A 106 7.74 -1.78 1.04
C SER A 106 7.45 -0.56 0.18
N LEU A 107 6.24 -0.02 0.28
CA LEU A 107 5.97 1.34 -0.17
C LEU A 107 6.42 2.32 0.91
N VAL A 108 7.13 3.37 0.49
CA VAL A 108 7.61 4.43 1.36
C VAL A 108 7.01 5.74 0.89
N THR A 109 6.42 6.47 1.81
CA THR A 109 5.87 7.79 1.53
C THR A 109 6.06 8.72 2.71
N GLN A 110 5.78 9.99 2.47
CA GLN A 110 5.96 11.06 3.43
C GLN A 110 4.79 12.03 3.32
N SER A 111 4.38 12.62 4.45
CA SER A 111 3.17 13.44 4.46
C SER A 111 3.18 14.48 5.57
N THR A 112 2.45 15.57 5.36
CA THR A 112 1.92 16.42 6.45
C THR A 112 0.69 15.77 7.07
N ILE A 113 0.24 16.20 8.25
CA ILE A 113 -1.00 15.70 8.85
C ILE A 113 -2.22 15.84 7.91
N LYS A 114 -2.39 16.98 7.23
CA LYS A 114 -3.55 17.24 6.34
C LYS A 114 -3.63 16.26 5.17
N HIS A 115 -2.51 15.98 4.52
CA HIS A 115 -2.45 15.05 3.38
C HIS A 115 -2.53 13.57 3.75
N LEU A 116 -2.62 13.20 5.02
CA LEU A 116 -2.84 11.80 5.40
C LEU A 116 -4.16 11.22 4.88
N VAL A 117 -5.11 12.07 4.47
CA VAL A 117 -6.36 11.66 3.81
C VAL A 117 -6.13 10.85 2.52
N HIS A 118 -5.00 11.06 1.83
CA HIS A 118 -4.66 10.34 0.61
C HIS A 118 -4.13 8.93 0.86
N LEU A 119 -3.76 8.61 2.11
CA LEU A 119 -3.22 7.30 2.46
C LEU A 119 -4.21 6.16 2.17
N GLU A 120 -5.52 6.40 2.28
CA GLU A 120 -6.53 5.39 1.94
C GLU A 120 -6.42 4.95 0.48
N SER A 121 -6.21 5.88 -0.45
CA SER A 121 -6.09 5.56 -1.88
C SER A 121 -4.89 4.68 -2.16
N ILE A 122 -3.76 4.92 -1.49
CA ILE A 122 -2.58 4.04 -1.56
C ILE A 122 -2.92 2.66 -0.99
N LEU A 123 -3.48 2.61 0.23
CA LEU A 123 -3.74 1.36 0.94
C LEU A 123 -4.84 0.51 0.33
N SER A 124 -5.71 1.09 -0.50
CA SER A 124 -6.71 0.36 -1.27
C SER A 124 -6.13 -0.47 -2.40
N ARG A 125 -4.91 -0.15 -2.86
CA ARG A 125 -4.22 -0.83 -3.98
C ARG A 125 -2.92 -1.51 -3.57
N TRP A 126 -2.30 -1.04 -2.48
CA TRP A 126 -1.04 -1.56 -1.97
C TRP A 126 -1.25 -2.56 -0.82
N HIS A 127 -1.06 -3.84 -1.12
CA HIS A 127 -1.27 -4.93 -0.17
C HIS A 127 0.00 -5.33 0.61
N GLY A 128 1.14 -4.70 0.34
CA GLY A 128 2.41 -4.93 1.02
C GLY A 128 2.64 -4.05 2.25
N PRO A 129 3.81 -4.15 2.90
CA PRO A 129 4.20 -3.25 3.99
C PRO A 129 4.32 -1.79 3.52
N VAL A 130 3.96 -0.85 4.40
CA VAL A 130 4.05 0.61 4.15
C VAL A 130 4.78 1.31 5.28
N SER A 131 5.68 2.23 4.94
CA SER A 131 6.34 3.14 5.88
C SER A 131 5.99 4.60 5.55
N VAL A 132 5.38 5.29 6.51
CA VAL A 132 4.92 6.69 6.37
C VAL A 132 5.68 7.58 7.34
N ALA A 133 6.43 8.54 6.82
CA ALA A 133 7.05 9.59 7.62
C ALA A 133 6.16 10.84 7.67
N ILE A 134 5.69 11.22 8.85
CA ILE A 134 4.77 12.34 9.04
C ILE A 134 5.55 13.53 9.58
N PHE A 135 5.48 14.65 8.87
CA PHE A 135 5.91 15.93 9.37
C PHE A 135 4.81 16.58 10.21
N SER A 136 5.18 17.10 11.38
CA SER A 136 4.29 17.86 12.25
C SER A 136 5.06 18.96 12.97
N LEU A 137 4.37 20.02 13.40
CA LEU A 137 4.92 20.95 14.38
C LEU A 137 4.64 20.43 15.79
N THR A 138 5.47 20.82 16.78
CA THR A 138 5.39 20.30 18.15
C THR A 138 3.99 20.45 18.77
N GLN A 139 3.30 21.57 18.51
CA GLN A 139 1.95 21.81 19.01
C GLN A 139 0.87 20.94 18.35
N ASP A 140 1.12 20.43 17.14
CA ASP A 140 0.17 19.67 16.33
C ASP A 140 0.38 18.15 16.46
N ILE A 141 1.35 17.71 17.28
CA ILE A 141 1.59 16.29 17.58
C ILE A 141 0.32 15.55 18.07
N PRO A 142 -0.53 16.12 18.95
CA PRO A 142 -1.79 15.48 19.32
C PRO A 142 -2.71 15.20 18.13
N LEU A 143 -2.76 16.11 17.15
CA LEU A 143 -3.54 15.95 15.92
C LEU A 143 -2.95 14.87 15.01
N ALA A 144 -1.61 14.73 14.96
CA ALA A 144 -0.96 13.63 14.25
C ALA A 144 -1.34 12.26 14.86
N ILE A 145 -1.29 12.15 16.20
CA ILE A 145 -1.67 10.92 16.92
C ILE A 145 -3.13 10.58 16.62
N ASP A 146 -4.00 11.58 16.71
CA ASP A 146 -5.43 11.47 16.48
C ASP A 146 -5.77 11.03 15.04
N ALA A 147 -5.08 11.59 14.03
CA ALA A 147 -5.19 11.13 12.64
C ALA A 147 -4.76 9.67 12.49
N ILE A 148 -3.60 9.28 13.04
CA ILE A 148 -3.07 7.91 12.96
C ILE A 148 -4.05 6.91 13.60
N LEU A 149 -4.59 7.22 14.78
CA LEU A 149 -5.53 6.34 15.49
C LEU A 149 -6.84 6.15 14.70
N ASN A 150 -7.37 7.22 14.13
CA ASN A 150 -8.58 7.13 13.30
C ASN A 150 -8.34 6.36 12.00
N LEU A 151 -7.23 6.59 11.31
CA LEU A 151 -6.85 5.82 10.12
C LEU A 151 -6.70 4.33 10.44
N ARG A 152 -6.01 3.99 11.54
CA ARG A 152 -5.84 2.59 11.97
C ARG A 152 -7.16 1.93 12.38
N ARG A 153 -8.09 2.68 12.98
CA ARG A 153 -9.41 2.15 13.31
C ARG A 153 -10.22 1.83 12.06
N CYS A 154 -10.20 2.73 11.08
CA CYS A 154 -11.11 2.69 9.95
C CYS A 154 -10.56 1.96 8.72
N ILE A 155 -9.25 1.84 8.60
CA ILE A 155 -8.58 1.24 7.46
C ILE A 155 -7.72 0.07 7.98
N PRO A 156 -8.15 -1.20 7.81
CA PRO A 156 -7.42 -2.36 8.31
C PRO A 156 -5.95 -2.41 7.85
N ALA A 157 -5.66 -2.03 6.60
CA ALA A 157 -4.30 -1.96 6.06
C ALA A 157 -3.42 -0.89 6.75
N ALA A 158 -4.01 0.20 7.25
CA ALA A 158 -3.29 1.19 8.05
C ALA A 158 -2.87 0.62 9.40
N ARG A 159 -3.64 -0.32 9.95
CA ARG A 159 -3.33 -1.02 11.20
C ARG A 159 -2.33 -2.15 11.00
N SER A 160 -2.60 -3.02 10.03
CA SER A 160 -1.88 -4.29 9.84
C SER A 160 -0.54 -4.11 9.13
N ASN A 161 -0.49 -3.26 8.10
CA ASN A 161 0.65 -3.17 7.17
C ASN A 161 1.41 -1.84 7.25
N THR A 162 0.85 -0.81 7.88
CA THR A 162 1.45 0.54 7.88
C THR A 162 2.14 0.88 9.19
N SER A 163 3.42 1.27 9.09
CA SER A 163 4.20 1.85 10.18
C SER A 163 4.31 3.35 10.01
N PHE A 164 4.09 4.08 11.10
CA PHE A 164 4.11 5.53 11.14
C PHE A 164 5.35 6.03 11.89
N HIS A 165 5.94 7.10 11.38
CA HIS A 165 7.09 7.79 11.94
C HIS A 165 6.76 9.27 12.04
N LEU A 166 7.33 9.96 13.03
CA LEU A 166 7.07 11.38 13.24
C LEU A 166 8.37 12.17 13.13
N VAL A 167 8.35 13.29 12.42
CA VAL A 167 9.45 14.23 12.31
C VAL A 167 8.93 15.62 12.63
N TYR A 168 9.60 16.34 13.52
CA TYR A 168 9.19 17.70 13.91
C TYR A 168 10.41 18.56 14.24
N PRO A 169 10.36 19.88 13.96
CA PRO A 169 11.49 20.76 14.20
C PRO A 169 11.72 21.00 15.70
N LEU A 170 12.98 21.16 16.12
CA LEU A 170 13.32 21.53 17.50
C LEU A 170 13.00 23.01 17.78
N ASN A 171 13.22 23.87 16.79
CA ASN A 171 12.91 25.30 16.87
C ASN A 171 11.57 25.56 16.19
N SER A 172 10.46 25.37 16.93
CA SER A 172 9.14 25.77 16.45
C SER A 172 8.87 27.23 16.84
N PRO A 173 8.38 28.09 15.93
CA PRO A 173 7.93 29.43 16.30
C PRO A 173 6.74 29.41 17.27
N TYR A 174 6.11 28.25 17.48
CA TYR A 174 4.98 28.03 18.37
C TYR A 174 5.41 27.14 19.55
N ASN A 175 5.98 27.74 20.59
CA ASN A 175 6.45 27.05 21.81
C ASN A 175 5.33 26.69 22.81
N LYS A 176 4.06 26.69 22.38
CA LYS A 176 2.97 26.28 23.27
C LYS A 176 3.03 24.76 23.41
N ALA A 177 3.14 24.29 24.66
CA ALA A 177 2.99 22.87 24.96
C ALA A 177 1.67 22.37 24.36
N PRO A 178 1.65 21.21 23.69
CA PRO A 178 0.44 20.68 23.09
C PRO A 178 -0.66 20.58 24.17
N SER A 179 -1.78 21.25 23.94
CA SER A 179 -2.96 21.06 24.78
C SER A 179 -3.48 19.64 24.53
N PRO A 180 -3.65 18.79 25.57
CA PRO A 180 -4.28 17.49 25.40
C PRO A 180 -5.65 17.69 24.76
N GLN A 181 -5.82 17.18 23.54
CA GLN A 181 -7.14 17.12 22.92
C GLN A 181 -7.76 15.77 23.27
N PRO A 182 -9.03 15.72 23.71
CA PRO A 182 -9.71 14.46 23.87
C PRO A 182 -9.75 13.75 22.51
N LEU A 183 -9.42 12.47 22.50
CA LEU A 183 -9.56 11.62 21.32
C LEU A 183 -11.04 11.59 20.93
N VAL A 184 -11.36 12.04 19.71
CA VAL A 184 -12.72 11.96 19.16
C VAL A 184 -12.71 10.87 18.10
N LEU A 185 -13.59 9.89 18.28
CA LEU A 185 -13.72 8.73 17.41
C LEU A 185 -14.92 8.91 16.50
N ASP A 186 -14.71 9.57 15.37
CA ASP A 186 -15.78 9.85 14.41
C ASP A 186 -16.19 8.62 13.58
N PRO A 187 -17.36 8.60 12.92
CA PRO A 187 -17.68 7.55 11.97
C PRO A 187 -16.61 7.44 10.88
N CYS A 188 -16.33 6.22 10.41
CA CYS A 188 -15.21 5.98 9.49
C CYS A 188 -15.36 6.68 8.14
N GLU A 189 -16.59 6.93 7.73
CA GLU A 189 -16.98 7.68 6.54
C GLU A 189 -16.52 9.15 6.60
N THR A 190 -16.34 9.69 7.80
CA THR A 190 -16.04 11.13 8.03
C THR A 190 -14.58 11.40 8.42
N VAL A 191 -13.73 10.37 8.48
CA VAL A 191 -12.32 10.52 8.89
C VAL A 191 -11.56 11.48 7.98
N LYS A 192 -11.84 11.46 6.67
CA LYS A 192 -11.24 12.40 5.70
C LYS A 192 -11.61 13.85 5.99
N ASP A 193 -12.90 14.12 6.17
CA ASP A 193 -13.41 15.47 6.47
C ASP A 193 -12.82 15.99 7.77
N ARG A 194 -12.71 15.11 8.77
CA ARG A 194 -12.11 15.43 10.06
C ARG A 194 -10.65 15.82 9.96
N ILE A 195 -9.81 14.99 9.34
CA ILE A 195 -8.38 15.30 9.17
C ILE A 195 -8.22 16.61 8.37
N SER A 196 -9.07 16.82 7.36
CA SER A 196 -9.07 18.05 6.55
C SER A 196 -9.52 19.29 7.35
N SER A 197 -10.37 19.11 8.37
CA SER A 197 -10.86 20.19 9.24
C SER A 197 -9.86 20.66 10.30
N PHE A 198 -8.75 19.94 10.50
CA PHE A 198 -7.75 20.29 11.49
C PHE A 198 -7.18 21.69 11.23
N LYS A 199 -7.26 22.54 12.25
CA LYS A 199 -6.77 23.93 12.22
C LYS A 199 -5.24 23.98 12.34
N ILE A 200 -4.56 23.44 11.35
CA ILE A 200 -3.11 23.44 11.20
C ILE A 200 -2.77 24.39 10.04
N SER A 201 -1.61 25.06 10.11
CA SER A 201 -1.07 25.84 8.99
C SER A 201 -1.09 25.04 7.69
N ASP A 202 -1.36 25.72 6.58
CA ASP A 202 -1.33 25.09 5.26
C ASP A 202 0.05 24.51 4.93
N ASN A 203 0.03 23.56 4.01
CA ASN A 203 1.19 22.76 3.64
C ASN A 203 2.36 23.67 3.25
N TYR A 204 3.56 23.34 3.74
CA TYR A 204 4.79 24.07 3.44
C TYR A 204 4.82 25.53 3.97
N ALA A 205 3.73 26.02 4.58
CA ALA A 205 3.60 27.34 5.20
C ALA A 205 3.70 27.26 6.73
N HIS A 206 4.65 26.46 7.22
CA HIS A 206 4.81 26.15 8.64
C HIS A 206 5.69 27.16 9.41
N GLY A 207 6.21 28.18 8.73
CA GLY A 207 7.27 29.05 9.26
C GLY A 207 8.62 28.35 9.45
N VAL A 208 8.71 27.09 9.02
CA VAL A 208 9.90 26.22 9.06
C VAL A 208 9.96 25.43 7.75
N PRO A 209 11.14 25.19 7.16
CA PRO A 209 11.26 24.41 5.93
C PRO A 209 10.68 23.00 6.08
N TYR A 210 9.98 22.54 5.04
CA TYR A 210 9.48 21.17 4.97
C TYR A 210 10.58 20.22 4.50
N PRO A 211 11.02 19.26 5.32
CA PRO A 211 12.25 18.52 5.04
C PRO A 211 11.97 17.26 4.21
N ASN A 212 11.54 17.43 2.96
CA ASN A 212 11.15 16.34 2.03
C ASN A 212 12.14 15.16 2.04
N ASN A 213 13.43 15.45 1.83
CA ASN A 213 14.47 14.42 1.75
C ASN A 213 14.71 13.72 3.09
N LEU A 214 14.63 14.45 4.22
CA LEU A 214 14.70 13.83 5.54
C LEU A 214 13.55 12.85 5.75
N LEU A 215 12.32 13.24 5.40
CA LEU A 215 11.15 12.39 5.58
C LEU A 215 11.24 11.12 4.72
N ARG A 216 11.63 11.25 3.44
CA ARG A 216 11.93 10.11 2.57
C ARG A 216 12.95 9.19 3.22
N ASN A 217 14.04 9.74 3.77
CA ASN A 217 15.10 8.96 4.41
C ASN A 217 14.63 8.27 5.70
N VAL A 218 13.80 8.93 6.50
CA VAL A 218 13.18 8.33 7.70
C VAL A 218 12.27 7.17 7.30
N GLY A 219 11.42 7.35 6.29
CA GLY A 219 10.56 6.27 5.80
C GLY A 219 11.39 5.08 5.29
N ARG A 220 12.37 5.34 4.41
CA ARG A 220 13.25 4.31 3.84
C ARG A 220 14.01 3.52 4.90
N ARG A 221 14.62 4.19 5.89
CA ARG A 221 15.38 3.52 6.98
C ARG A 221 14.52 2.60 7.84
N ASN A 222 13.23 2.87 7.95
CA ASN A 222 12.29 2.08 8.75
C ASN A 222 11.45 1.11 7.91
N ALA A 223 11.60 1.12 6.58
CA ALA A 223 11.10 0.08 5.69
C ALA A 223 12.00 -1.16 5.82
N LEU A 224 11.55 -2.17 6.58
CA LEU A 224 12.35 -3.35 6.89
C LEU A 224 12.26 -4.43 5.81
N THR A 225 12.52 -4.04 4.56
CA THR A 225 12.40 -4.86 3.37
C THR A 225 13.58 -4.65 2.43
N ASP A 226 13.90 -5.66 1.63
CA ASP A 226 15.02 -5.60 0.68
C ASP A 226 14.79 -4.57 -0.43
N PHE A 227 13.54 -4.43 -0.89
CA PHE A 227 13.14 -3.46 -1.90
C PHE A 227 12.19 -2.42 -1.33
N ILE A 228 12.28 -1.21 -1.86
CA ILE A 228 11.42 -0.08 -1.52
C ILE A 228 10.86 0.55 -2.79
N PHE A 229 9.65 1.09 -2.70
CA PHE A 229 9.03 1.95 -3.70
C PHE A 229 8.69 3.29 -3.06
N VAL A 230 9.44 4.34 -3.39
CA VAL A 230 9.23 5.68 -2.80
C VAL A 230 8.31 6.48 -3.71
N ILE A 231 7.15 6.88 -3.20
CA ILE A 231 6.18 7.73 -3.91
C ILE A 231 5.64 8.84 -3.00
N ASP A 232 5.17 9.92 -3.61
CA ASP A 232 4.49 10.99 -2.88
C ASP A 232 3.09 10.51 -2.40
N ILE A 233 2.56 11.11 -1.33
CA ILE A 233 1.36 10.60 -0.63
C ILE A 233 0.08 10.74 -1.45
N ASP A 234 0.07 11.66 -2.41
CA ASP A 234 -1.01 11.92 -3.37
C ASP A 234 -0.94 11.06 -4.63
N MET A 235 0.09 10.21 -4.75
CA MET A 235 0.20 9.21 -5.81
C MET A 235 -0.57 7.95 -5.45
N VAL A 236 -1.09 7.27 -6.47
CA VAL A 236 -1.83 6.02 -6.32
C VAL A 236 -1.16 4.96 -7.20
N PRO A 237 -0.67 3.84 -6.63
CA PRO A 237 -0.03 2.79 -7.42
C PRO A 237 -1.05 2.09 -8.33
N SER A 238 -0.59 1.46 -9.41
CA SER A 238 -1.42 0.52 -10.16
C SER A 238 -1.87 -0.62 -9.26
N ASP A 239 -3.07 -1.14 -9.52
CA ASP A 239 -3.56 -2.31 -8.79
C ASP A 239 -2.60 -3.49 -9.00
N ASN A 240 -2.44 -4.33 -7.97
CA ASN A 240 -1.55 -5.50 -7.95
C ASN A 240 -0.04 -5.24 -8.17
N LEU A 241 0.42 -3.99 -8.31
CA LEU A 241 1.85 -3.68 -8.52
C LEU A 241 2.77 -4.35 -7.49
N TYR A 242 2.35 -4.40 -6.23
CA TYR A 242 3.09 -5.08 -5.16
C TYR A 242 3.27 -6.58 -5.46
N SER A 243 2.19 -7.33 -5.71
CA SER A 243 2.25 -8.77 -5.97
C SER A 243 3.01 -9.07 -7.26
N ASP A 244 2.78 -8.27 -8.29
CA ASP A 244 3.40 -8.45 -9.59
C ASP A 244 4.92 -8.23 -9.52
N PHE A 245 5.37 -7.25 -8.71
CA PHE A 245 6.79 -7.04 -8.48
C PHE A 245 7.42 -8.16 -7.64
N ILE A 246 6.71 -8.67 -6.62
CA ILE A 246 7.20 -9.80 -5.83
C ILE A 246 7.41 -11.03 -6.74
N ASP A 247 6.44 -11.34 -7.60
CA ASP A 247 6.54 -12.44 -8.57
C ASP A 247 7.68 -12.22 -9.57
N PHE A 248 7.84 -11.00 -10.08
CA PHE A 248 8.96 -10.61 -10.92
C PHE A 248 10.30 -10.80 -10.21
N ALA A 249 10.40 -10.37 -8.95
CA ALA A 249 11.62 -10.43 -8.16
C ALA A 249 12.01 -11.88 -7.82
N ILE A 250 11.05 -12.73 -7.49
CA ILE A 250 11.27 -14.17 -7.26
C ILE A 250 11.71 -14.85 -8.56
N THR A 251 10.99 -14.63 -9.66
CA THR A 251 11.27 -15.24 -10.97
C THR A 251 12.67 -14.87 -11.47
N ASN A 252 13.08 -13.61 -11.29
CA ASN A 252 14.40 -13.11 -11.69
C ASN A 252 15.48 -13.26 -10.61
N LYS A 253 15.20 -13.97 -9.51
CA LYS A 253 16.13 -14.26 -8.41
C LYS A 253 16.77 -12.98 -7.83
N LEU A 254 15.98 -11.92 -7.65
CA LEU A 254 16.49 -10.63 -7.17
C LEU A 254 16.81 -10.65 -5.67
N PHE A 255 16.26 -11.58 -4.88
CA PHE A 255 16.51 -11.68 -3.44
C PHE A 255 17.79 -12.45 -3.05
N VAL A 256 18.58 -12.92 -4.02
CA VAL A 256 19.81 -13.68 -3.72
C VAL A 256 20.93 -12.77 -3.20
N GLU A 257 21.71 -13.25 -2.24
CA GLU A 257 22.77 -12.47 -1.58
C GLU A 257 23.82 -11.95 -2.58
N SER A 258 24.12 -12.71 -3.64
CA SER A 258 25.09 -12.29 -4.68
C SER A 258 24.66 -11.05 -5.47
N ARG A 259 23.39 -10.63 -5.37
CA ARG A 259 22.87 -9.41 -6.00
C ARG A 259 22.67 -8.26 -5.03
N LYS A 260 23.10 -8.38 -3.77
CA LYS A 260 22.84 -7.38 -2.72
C LYS A 260 23.41 -6.00 -3.02
N ASP A 261 24.55 -5.96 -3.71
CA ASP A 261 25.22 -4.71 -4.11
C ASP A 261 24.81 -4.21 -5.51
N ASP A 262 23.81 -4.87 -6.13
CA ASP A 262 23.26 -4.43 -7.42
C ASP A 262 22.58 -3.06 -7.26
N LYS A 263 22.97 -2.12 -8.13
CA LYS A 263 22.50 -0.74 -8.14
C LYS A 263 21.36 -0.51 -9.15
N THR A 264 20.87 -1.59 -9.76
CA THR A 264 19.74 -1.55 -10.69
C THR A 264 18.46 -1.14 -9.95
N VAL A 265 17.72 -0.23 -10.56
CA VAL A 265 16.38 0.19 -10.12
C VAL A 265 15.39 -0.03 -11.25
N TYR A 266 14.14 -0.28 -10.88
CA TYR A 266 13.05 -0.56 -11.81
C TYR A 266 12.11 0.65 -11.85
N VAL A 267 12.15 1.40 -12.94
CA VAL A 267 11.34 2.61 -13.10
C VAL A 267 9.88 2.24 -13.33
N VAL A 268 8.99 2.90 -12.59
CA VAL A 268 7.54 2.79 -12.72
C VAL A 268 7.03 4.07 -13.38
N PRO A 269 6.50 4.01 -14.61
CA PRO A 269 5.97 5.19 -15.28
C PRO A 269 4.80 5.82 -14.51
N ALA A 270 4.85 7.13 -14.33
CA ALA A 270 3.83 7.90 -13.63
C ALA A 270 3.06 8.82 -14.58
N PHE A 271 1.78 9.03 -14.28
CA PHE A 271 0.85 9.83 -15.07
C PHE A 271 0.01 10.72 -14.16
N GLU A 272 -0.40 11.87 -14.68
CA GLU A 272 -1.40 12.75 -14.08
C GLU A 272 -2.75 12.51 -14.75
N VAL A 273 -3.82 12.48 -13.96
CA VAL A 273 -5.20 12.33 -14.43
C VAL A 273 -5.97 13.59 -14.03
N LYS A 274 -6.93 14.02 -14.85
CA LYS A 274 -7.82 15.14 -14.52
C LYS A 274 -8.57 14.86 -13.21
N GLU A 275 -8.72 15.88 -12.38
CA GLU A 275 -9.36 15.78 -11.05
C GLU A 275 -10.79 15.21 -11.09
N SER A 276 -11.54 15.45 -12.17
CA SER A 276 -12.92 14.96 -12.34
C SER A 276 -13.01 13.50 -12.79
N VAL A 277 -11.88 12.81 -12.99
CA VAL A 277 -11.81 11.48 -13.56
C VAL A 277 -11.22 10.52 -12.53
N ASP A 278 -11.83 9.35 -12.40
CA ASP A 278 -11.34 8.32 -11.49
C ASP A 278 -9.96 7.82 -11.94
N VAL A 279 -9.05 7.66 -10.96
CA VAL A 279 -7.71 7.13 -11.23
C VAL A 279 -7.84 5.69 -11.77
N PRO A 280 -7.27 5.38 -12.95
CA PRO A 280 -7.41 4.06 -13.56
C PRO A 280 -6.77 2.98 -12.68
N LEU A 281 -7.35 1.77 -12.69
CA LEU A 281 -6.84 0.63 -11.92
C LEU A 281 -5.60 0.02 -12.57
N ASP A 282 -5.60 -0.07 -13.90
CA ASP A 282 -4.60 -0.78 -14.67
C ASP A 282 -4.16 0.01 -15.92
N LYS A 283 -3.22 -0.59 -16.69
CA LYS A 283 -2.70 -0.02 -17.93
C LYS A 283 -3.80 0.17 -18.97
N THR A 284 -4.75 -0.75 -19.07
CA THR A 284 -5.82 -0.69 -20.08
C THR A 284 -6.68 0.55 -19.86
N GLY A 285 -7.13 0.78 -18.62
CA GLY A 285 -7.88 1.98 -18.25
C GLY A 285 -7.06 3.26 -18.44
N LEU A 286 -5.77 3.24 -18.10
CA LEU A 286 -4.90 4.40 -18.30
C LEU A 286 -4.70 4.75 -19.78
N LEU A 287 -4.54 3.76 -20.67
CA LEU A 287 -4.44 4.01 -22.11
C LEU A 287 -5.73 4.62 -22.67
N GLN A 288 -6.90 4.21 -22.19
CA GLN A 288 -8.18 4.84 -22.57
C GLN A 288 -8.22 6.31 -22.15
N LEU A 289 -7.76 6.65 -20.94
CA LEU A 289 -7.70 8.04 -20.49
C LEU A 289 -6.69 8.87 -21.29
N LEU A 290 -5.59 8.28 -21.74
CA LEU A 290 -4.63 8.95 -22.62
C LEU A 290 -5.25 9.25 -23.99
N GLU A 291 -5.99 8.30 -24.58
CA GLU A 291 -6.71 8.49 -25.85
C GLU A 291 -7.76 9.59 -25.74
N LEU A 292 -8.44 9.70 -24.60
CA LEU A 292 -9.43 10.75 -24.31
C LEU A 292 -8.82 12.10 -23.89
N MET A 293 -7.48 12.20 -23.83
CA MET A 293 -6.77 13.39 -23.31
C MET A 293 -7.20 13.77 -21.89
N GLU A 294 -7.51 12.76 -21.07
CA GLU A 294 -7.85 12.87 -19.64
C GLU A 294 -6.70 12.48 -18.71
N ALA A 295 -5.68 11.81 -19.26
CA ALA A 295 -4.42 11.54 -18.61
C ALA A 295 -3.25 12.05 -19.46
N ARG A 296 -2.08 12.24 -18.83
CA ARG A 296 -0.83 12.59 -19.49
C ARG A 296 0.38 12.13 -18.66
N PRO A 297 1.59 12.02 -19.25
CA PRO A 297 2.80 11.77 -18.47
C PRO A 297 2.96 12.77 -17.33
N PHE A 298 3.40 12.28 -16.16
CA PHE A 298 3.63 13.12 -14.99
C PHE A 298 4.60 14.26 -15.29
N TYR A 299 4.33 15.46 -14.78
CA TYR A 299 5.15 16.67 -15.00
C TYR A 299 5.42 17.01 -16.46
N PHE A 300 4.58 16.56 -17.40
CA PHE A 300 4.79 16.82 -18.83
C PHE A 300 4.92 18.31 -19.14
N GLU A 301 4.07 19.15 -18.56
CA GLU A 301 4.13 20.61 -18.73
C GLU A 301 5.12 21.29 -17.80
N MET A 302 5.22 20.83 -16.55
CA MET A 302 6.04 21.48 -15.52
C MET A 302 7.54 21.25 -15.76
N CYS A 303 7.92 20.02 -16.09
CA CYS A 303 9.30 19.66 -16.41
C CYS A 303 9.36 18.42 -17.31
N TRP A 304 9.11 18.59 -18.61
CA TRP A 304 9.24 17.48 -19.57
C TRP A 304 10.60 16.77 -19.52
N LYS A 305 11.69 17.53 -19.28
CA LYS A 305 13.05 16.97 -19.16
C LYS A 305 13.19 16.03 -17.96
N CYS A 306 12.48 16.31 -16.87
CA CYS A 306 12.48 15.54 -15.63
C CYS A 306 11.94 14.13 -15.77
N GLN A 307 11.16 13.85 -16.83
CA GLN A 307 10.51 12.55 -17.03
C GLN A 307 10.74 11.93 -18.41
N LYS A 308 11.25 12.67 -19.41
CA LYS A 308 11.41 12.19 -20.81
C LYS A 308 12.25 10.90 -20.98
N HIS A 309 13.08 10.56 -19.99
CA HIS A 309 13.94 9.38 -20.01
C HIS A 309 13.19 8.10 -19.61
N THR A 310 12.03 8.24 -18.98
CA THR A 310 10.99 7.22 -18.94
C THR A 310 10.39 7.19 -20.35
N ASP A 311 10.77 6.22 -21.19
CA ASP A 311 10.28 6.12 -22.58
C ASP A 311 8.78 5.77 -22.60
N TYR A 312 7.96 6.80 -22.40
CA TYR A 312 6.51 6.70 -22.33
C TYR A 312 5.90 6.20 -23.64
N GLU A 313 6.50 6.52 -24.79
CA GLU A 313 6.00 6.08 -26.09
C GLU A 313 6.15 4.56 -26.25
N THR A 314 7.33 4.04 -25.94
CA THR A 314 7.57 2.59 -25.94
C THR A 314 6.68 1.90 -24.91
N TRP A 315 6.56 2.45 -23.69
CA TRP A 315 5.69 1.87 -22.67
C TRP A 315 4.23 1.85 -23.08
N GLN A 316 3.69 2.90 -23.72
CA GLN A 316 2.30 2.96 -24.16
C GLN A 316 2.00 1.95 -25.28
N LYS A 317 2.94 1.74 -26.21
CA LYS A 317 2.78 0.80 -27.35
C LYS A 317 2.85 -0.67 -26.94
N GLU A 318 3.54 -0.99 -25.86
CA GLU A 318 3.66 -2.36 -25.40
C GLU A 318 2.30 -2.92 -24.95
N PRO A 319 1.83 -4.07 -25.46
CA PRO A 319 0.57 -4.67 -25.03
C PRO A 319 0.54 -4.98 -23.52
N PRO A 320 -0.63 -4.88 -22.84
CA PRO A 320 -0.76 -5.35 -21.47
C PRO A 320 -0.38 -6.83 -21.34
N SER A 321 0.38 -7.16 -20.30
CA SER A 321 0.86 -8.51 -20.00
C SER A 321 0.48 -8.89 -18.57
N PRO A 322 0.16 -10.16 -18.28
CA PRO A 322 -0.14 -10.63 -16.92
C PRO A 322 1.10 -10.68 -16.01
N LYS A 323 2.30 -10.46 -16.56
CA LYS A 323 3.56 -10.43 -15.80
C LYS A 323 4.36 -9.19 -16.15
N LEU A 324 5.02 -8.62 -15.14
CA LEU A 324 5.98 -7.55 -15.34
C LEU A 324 7.20 -8.06 -16.12
N SER A 325 7.68 -7.21 -17.03
CA SER A 325 8.91 -7.39 -17.80
C SER A 325 9.64 -6.06 -17.91
N VAL A 326 10.96 -6.11 -18.07
CA VAL A 326 11.75 -4.93 -18.40
C VAL A 326 11.60 -4.67 -19.89
N LEU A 327 11.09 -3.48 -20.26
CA LEU A 327 10.87 -3.10 -21.65
C LEU A 327 12.11 -2.50 -22.30
N PHE A 328 12.87 -1.72 -21.55
CA PHE A 328 14.09 -1.06 -22.00
C PHE A 328 14.99 -0.75 -20.81
N GLU A 329 16.28 -0.61 -21.10
CA GLU A 329 17.28 -0.13 -20.14
C GLU A 329 17.72 1.27 -20.53
N VAL A 330 17.86 2.14 -19.53
CA VAL A 330 18.30 3.52 -19.73
C VAL A 330 19.30 3.89 -18.65
N LEU A 331 20.42 4.49 -19.05
CA LEU A 331 21.36 5.09 -18.12
C LEU A 331 20.78 6.41 -17.61
N TRP A 332 20.90 6.65 -16.31
CA TRP A 332 20.40 7.88 -15.70
C TRP A 332 21.02 9.13 -16.33
N ARG A 333 20.22 10.16 -16.54
CA ARG A 333 20.63 11.44 -17.14
C ARG A 333 19.96 12.60 -16.40
N ASP A 334 20.74 13.64 -16.10
CA ASP A 334 20.22 14.85 -15.47
C ASP A 334 19.36 15.70 -16.44
N PRO A 335 18.26 16.32 -15.98
CA PRO A 335 17.54 16.06 -14.74
C PRO A 335 16.52 14.94 -14.98
N TRP A 336 16.66 13.77 -14.37
CA TRP A 336 15.64 12.71 -14.43
C TRP A 336 15.26 12.29 -13.03
N GLU A 337 13.97 12.40 -12.75
CA GLU A 337 13.39 12.21 -11.42
C GLU A 337 12.35 11.06 -11.45
N PRO A 338 12.75 9.82 -11.81
CA PRO A 338 11.80 8.73 -11.95
C PRO A 338 11.26 8.28 -10.59
N PHE A 339 10.02 7.77 -10.59
CA PHE A 339 9.55 6.88 -9.54
C PHE A 339 10.11 5.49 -9.80
N TYR A 340 10.70 4.86 -8.80
CA TYR A 340 11.37 3.57 -9.00
C TYR A 340 11.24 2.64 -7.80
N ILE A 341 11.23 1.35 -8.10
CA ILE A 341 11.43 0.28 -7.13
C ILE A 341 12.92 -0.06 -7.12
N GLY A 342 13.55 -0.02 -5.95
CA GLY A 342 14.99 -0.26 -5.83
C GLY A 342 15.34 -0.91 -4.51
N ARG A 343 16.57 -1.42 -4.40
CA ARG A 343 17.05 -1.94 -3.12
C ARG A 343 17.08 -0.84 -2.06
N ASN A 344 16.73 -1.18 -0.83
CA ASN A 344 16.76 -0.20 0.27
C ASN A 344 18.19 0.26 0.65
N VAL A 345 19.21 -0.45 0.19
CA VAL A 345 20.63 -0.04 0.34
C VAL A 345 21.08 1.01 -0.66
N ALA A 346 20.20 1.44 -1.59
CA ALA A 346 20.51 2.56 -2.48
C ALA A 346 20.91 3.82 -1.67
N PRO A 347 21.84 4.66 -2.15
CA PRO A 347 22.26 5.87 -1.44
C PRO A 347 21.10 6.82 -1.06
N PHE A 348 21.34 7.67 -0.06
CA PHE A 348 20.41 8.68 0.44
C PHE A 348 20.52 10.00 -0.28
#